data_AF-A0A954MVH8-F1
#
_entry.id   AF-A0A954MVH8-F1
#
_cell.length_a   1.000
_cell.length_b   1.000
_cell.length_c   1.000
_cell.angle_alpha   90.00
_cell.angle_beta   90.00
_cell.angle_gamma   90.00
#
_symmetry.space_group_name_H-M   'P 1'
#
loop_
_entity.id
_entity.type
_entity.pdbx_description
1 polymer ?
#
loop_
_entity_poly.entity_id
_entity_poly.type
_entity_poly.pdbx_seq_one_letter_code
_entity_poly.pdbx_strand_id
1 'polypeptide(L)'
;HVNAMYKRVEENRPIHARDPLFAELFRNASTLVMKVEKTDKGVKVIETSKNPFSAKLIQAHAKVVSLFLKNGHSEVRKNHSIPE
;
A
#
# COMPACT_ATOMS: atom_id res chain seq x y z
N HIS A 1 -5.43 11.82 -2.42
CA HIS A 1 -4.33 10.84 -2.52
C HIS A 1 -4.86 9.40 -2.62
N VAL A 2 -5.55 8.87 -1.59
CA VAL A 2 -6.01 7.46 -1.51
C VAL A 2 -6.73 6.96 -2.77
N ASN A 3 -7.75 7.66 -3.27
CA ASN A 3 -8.47 7.23 -4.48
C ASN A 3 -7.58 7.10 -5.73
N ALA A 4 -6.55 7.95 -5.84
CA ALA A 4 -5.61 7.89 -6.96
C ALA A 4 -4.62 6.72 -6.82
N MET A 5 -4.34 6.26 -5.59
CA MET A 5 -3.58 5.04 -5.35
C MET A 5 -4.44 3.81 -5.58
N TYR A 6 -5.71 3.82 -5.16
CA TYR A 6 -6.67 2.75 -5.44
C TYR A 6 -6.76 2.45 -6.93
N LYS A 7 -6.99 3.50 -7.73
CA LYS A 7 -7.09 3.38 -9.19
C LYS A 7 -5.81 2.81 -9.81
N ARG A 8 -4.63 3.10 -9.25
CA ARG A 8 -3.37 2.49 -9.70
C ARG A 8 -3.30 0.99 -9.40
N VAL A 9 -3.81 0.55 -8.25
CA VAL A 9 -3.86 -0.88 -7.91
C VAL A 9 -4.83 -1.61 -8.83
N GLU A 10 -6.03 -1.04 -9.08
CA GLU A 10 -7.01 -1.61 -10.01
C GLU A 10 -6.49 -1.67 -11.46
N GLU A 11 -5.83 -0.61 -11.93
CA GLU A 11 -5.25 -0.54 -13.28
C GLU A 11 -3.87 -1.22 -13.38
N ASN A 12 -3.38 -1.82 -12.28
CA ASN A 12 -2.03 -2.38 -12.16
C ASN A 12 -0.93 -1.43 -12.68
N ARG A 13 -1.01 -0.17 -12.30
CA ARG A 13 -0.08 0.90 -12.69
C ARG A 13 0.89 1.22 -11.54
N PRO A 14 2.04 0.54 -11.48
CA PRO A 14 2.95 0.61 -10.35
C PRO A 14 3.50 2.02 -10.11
N ILE A 15 3.78 2.31 -8.85
CA ILE A 15 4.48 3.50 -8.39
C ILE A 15 5.56 3.07 -7.39
N HIS A 16 6.64 3.84 -7.28
CA HIS A 16 7.75 3.52 -6.37
C HIS A 16 8.32 2.11 -6.58
N ALA A 17 8.35 1.61 -7.83
CA ALA A 17 8.82 0.25 -8.15
C ALA A 17 10.29 -0.04 -7.79
N ARG A 18 11.07 0.98 -7.44
CA ARG A 18 12.41 0.83 -6.84
C ARG A 18 12.34 0.19 -5.45
N ASP A 19 11.27 0.46 -4.70
CA ASP A 19 11.06 -0.09 -3.37
C ASP A 19 10.56 -1.54 -3.50
N PRO A 20 11.29 -2.53 -2.95
CA PRO A 20 10.92 -3.94 -3.05
C PRO A 20 9.50 -4.23 -2.56
N LEU A 21 9.06 -3.58 -1.48
CA LEU A 21 7.73 -3.78 -0.91
C LEU A 21 6.64 -3.32 -1.88
N PHE A 22 6.79 -2.14 -2.47
CA PHE A 22 5.80 -1.61 -3.44
C PHE A 22 5.80 -2.44 -4.71
N ALA A 23 6.97 -2.82 -5.22
CA ALA A 23 7.07 -3.69 -6.39
C ALA A 23 6.34 -5.03 -6.17
N GLU A 24 6.51 -5.65 -4.99
CA GLU A 24 5.83 -6.90 -4.64
C GLU A 24 4.33 -6.71 -4.43
N LEU A 25 3.90 -5.60 -3.83
CA LEU A 25 2.49 -5.28 -3.64
C LEU A 25 1.77 -5.15 -4.99
N PHE A 26 2.38 -4.48 -5.97
CA PHE A 26 1.82 -4.40 -7.33
C PHE A 26 1.83 -5.75 -8.07
N ARG A 27 2.86 -6.59 -7.88
CA ARG A 27 2.84 -7.97 -8.41
C ARG A 27 1.66 -8.80 -7.90
N ASN A 28 1.23 -8.55 -6.66
CA ASN A 28 0.13 -9.26 -6.01
C ASN A 28 -1.20 -8.48 -6.05
N ALA A 29 -1.27 -7.35 -6.76
CA ALA A 29 -2.42 -6.44 -6.74
C ALA A 29 -3.75 -7.12 -7.08
N SER A 30 -3.74 -8.11 -7.98
CA SER A 30 -4.92 -8.88 -8.37
C SER A 30 -5.56 -9.69 -7.22
N THR A 31 -4.82 -9.94 -6.15
CA THR A 31 -5.29 -10.67 -4.96
C THR A 31 -5.80 -9.75 -3.85
N LEU A 32 -5.68 -8.44 -4.03
CA LEU A 32 -6.03 -7.44 -3.04
C LEU A 32 -7.43 -6.91 -3.28
N VAL A 33 -8.19 -6.73 -2.20
CA VAL A 33 -9.47 -6.04 -2.21
C VAL A 33 -9.36 -4.85 -1.29
N MET A 34 -9.63 -3.65 -1.81
CA MET A 34 -9.59 -2.44 -1.02
C MET A 34 -10.95 -1.76 -1.00
N LYS A 35 -11.39 -1.35 0.18
CA LYS A 35 -12.60 -0.56 0.39
C LYS A 35 -12.22 0.78 1.02
N VAL A 36 -12.72 1.85 0.44
CA VAL A 36 -12.45 3.22 0.89
C VAL A 36 -13.76 3.85 1.33
N GLU A 37 -13.82 4.25 2.59
CA GLU A 37 -14.96 4.90 3.21
C GLU A 37 -14.56 6.33 3.60
N LYS A 38 -15.35 7.32 3.19
CA LYS A 38 -15.16 8.71 3.62
C LYS A 38 -15.76 8.88 5.01
N THR A 39 -15.05 9.60 5.88
CA THR A 39 -15.51 9.95 7.22
C THR A 39 -15.40 11.46 7.40
N ASP A 40 -16.08 12.02 8.40
CA ASP A 40 -16.04 13.47 8.67
C ASP A 40 -14.63 14.00 8.97
N LYS A 41 -13.73 13.10 9.39
CA LYS A 41 -12.34 13.42 9.75
C LYS A 41 -11.31 12.96 8.72
N GLY A 42 -11.75 12.40 7.58
CA GLY A 42 -10.87 11.93 6.53
C GLY A 42 -11.37 10.68 5.81
N VAL A 43 -10.52 9.65 5.77
CA VAL A 43 -10.78 8.44 4.99
C VAL A 43 -10.38 7.21 5.81
N LYS A 44 -11.24 6.21 5.84
CA LYS A 44 -10.97 4.87 6.37
C LYS A 44 -10.74 3.93 5.19
N VAL A 45 -9.61 3.23 5.19
CA VAL A 45 -9.26 2.25 4.16
C VAL A 45 -9.20 0.87 4.79
N ILE A 46 -9.88 -0.10 4.18
CA ILE A 46 -9.83 -1.51 4.55
C ILE A 46 -9.26 -2.27 3.36
N GLU A 47 -8.03 -2.75 3.50
CA GLU A 47 -7.39 -3.67 2.55
C GLU A 47 -7.49 -5.10 3.09
N THR A 48 -7.92 -6.04 2.26
CA THR A 48 -7.98 -7.46 2.59
C THR A 48 -7.43 -8.30 1.44
N SER A 49 -6.95 -9.49 1.77
CA SER A 49 -6.59 -10.51 0.80
C SER A 49 -6.89 -11.90 1.36
N LYS A 50 -7.24 -12.83 0.46
CA LYS A 50 -7.34 -14.25 0.79
C LYS A 50 -5.98 -14.96 0.77
N ASN A 51 -4.98 -14.34 0.15
CA ASN A 51 -3.60 -14.84 0.15
C ASN A 51 -2.90 -14.38 1.44
N PRO A 52 -2.43 -15.31 2.29
CA PRO A 52 -1.74 -14.96 3.53
C PRO A 52 -0.50 -14.09 3.32
N PHE A 53 0.24 -14.32 2.23
CA PHE A 53 1.41 -13.51 1.90
C PHE A 53 1.01 -12.08 1.51
N SER A 54 -0.01 -11.93 0.68
CA SER A 54 -0.54 -10.62 0.28
C SER A 54 -1.15 -9.86 1.46
N ALA A 55 -1.73 -10.57 2.44
CA ALA A 55 -2.17 -9.99 3.71
C ALA A 55 -0.98 -9.42 4.52
N LYS A 56 0.16 -10.11 4.55
CA LYS A 56 1.39 -9.59 5.17
C LYS A 56 1.92 -8.36 4.41
N LEU A 57 1.88 -8.37 3.07
CA LEU A 57 2.30 -7.22 2.25
C LEU A 57 1.52 -5.95 2.59
N ILE A 58 0.19 -6.01 2.64
CA ILE A 58 -0.64 -4.83 2.97
C ILE A 58 -0.43 -4.36 4.42
N GLN A 59 -0.16 -5.27 5.36
CA GLN A 59 0.18 -4.90 6.74
C GLN A 59 1.54 -4.19 6.81
N ALA A 60 2.55 -4.67 6.07
CA ALA A 60 3.85 -4.00 5.98
C ALA A 60 3.70 -2.62 5.30
N HIS A 61 2.93 -2.54 4.22
CA HIS A 61 2.61 -1.27 3.55
C HIS A 61 1.94 -0.26 4.49
N ALA A 62 0.97 -0.69 5.31
CA ALA A 62 0.31 0.19 6.29
C ALA A 62 1.30 0.80 7.31
N LYS A 63 2.34 0.05 7.70
CA LYS A 63 3.41 0.57 8.55
C LYS A 63 4.23 1.65 7.83
N VAL A 64 4.55 1.44 6.56
CA VAL A 64 5.29 2.41 5.74
C VAL A 64 4.47 3.71 5.55
N VAL A 65 3.17 3.61 5.29
CA VAL A 65 2.29 4.79 5.21
C VAL A 65 2.32 5.58 6.52
N SER A 66 2.37 4.89 7.67
CA SER A 66 2.53 5.55 8.97
C SER A 66 3.89 6.23 9.13
N LEU A 67 4.96 5.64 8.57
CA LEU A 67 6.29 6.26 8.53
C LEU A 67 6.34 7.48 7.60
N PHE A 68 5.59 7.49 6.49
CA PHE A 68 5.46 8.68 5.64
C PHE A 68 4.86 9.87 6.40
N LEU A 69 3.88 9.63 7.26
CA LEU A 69 3.33 10.68 8.12
C LEU A 69 4.35 11.18 9.14
N LYS A 70 5.17 10.29 9.70
CA LYS A 70 6.16 10.63 10.74
C LYS A 70 7.41 11.32 10.19
N ASN A 71 7.94 10.84 9.07
CA ASN A 71 9.27 11.18 8.56
C ASN A 71 9.22 11.98 7.24
N GLY A 72 8.04 12.11 6.64
CA GLY A 72 7.82 12.86 5.41
C GLY A 72 8.63 12.32 4.22
N HIS A 73 9.14 13.23 3.39
CA HIS A 73 9.85 12.91 2.16
C HIS A 73 11.12 12.07 2.35
N SER A 74 11.74 12.12 3.53
CA SER A 74 12.94 11.32 3.81
C SER A 74 12.69 9.82 3.73
N GLU A 75 11.48 9.38 4.11
CA GLU A 75 11.09 7.98 4.11
C GLU A 75 10.77 7.46 2.71
N VAL A 76 10.21 8.31 1.85
CA VAL A 76 9.90 7.99 0.45
C VAL A 76 11.16 7.60 -0.35
N ARG A 77 12.34 8.05 0.09
CA ARG A 77 13.63 7.75 -0.55
C ARG A 77 14.24 6.44 -0.07
N LYS A 78 13.67 5.78 0.94
CA LYS A 78 14.14 4.50 1.48
C LYS A 78 13.48 3.33 0.77
N ASN A 79 14.11 2.17 0.91
CA ASN A 79 13.54 0.89 0.47
C ASN A 79 12.99 0.15 1.70
N HIS A 80 11.90 -0.58 1.52
CA HIS A 80 11.29 -1.38 2.57
C HIS A 80 11.35 -2.86 2.20
N SER A 81 11.68 -3.69 3.19
CA SER A 81 11.79 -5.13 3.01
C SER A 81 10.43 -5.78 2.80
N ILE A 82 10.41 -6.85 2.00
CA ILE A 82 9.25 -7.73 1.86
C ILE A 82 9.13 -8.55 3.16
N PRO A 83 7.94 -8.70 3.74
CA PRO A 83 7.72 -9.56 4.90
C PRO A 83 7.97 -11.04 4.56
N GLU A 84 8.58 -11.78 5.50
CA GLU A 84 8.69 -13.24 5.47
C GLU A 84 7.34 -13.92 5.64
#